data_AF-A0A117NC04-F1
#
_entry.id   AF-A0A117NC04-F1
#
_cell.length_a   1.000
_cell.length_b   1.000
_cell.length_c   1.000
_cell.angle_alpha   90.00
_cell.angle_beta   90.00
_cell.angle_gamma   90.00
#
_symmetry.space_group_name_H-M   'P 1'
#
loop_
_entity.id
_entity.type
_entity.pdbx_description
1 polymer ?
#
loop_
_entity_poly.entity_id
_entity_poly.type
_entity_poly.pdbx_seq_one_letter_code
_entity_poly.pdbx_strand_id
1 'polypeptide(L)'
;MKWLAGVFAVLLCSTSALAQVAQGGTGQPGILMITRNDAYPGSGCDIGLVIQGRLAGTLMAGQSASFNLPPGEIAVSLTSSGPGACAAPMASAVSQSILLAPGEIKQYRIIGTEAGYRLAPIPLY
;
A
#
# COMPACT_ATOMS: atom_id res chain seq x y z
N MET A 1 -61.59 -7.88 -22.21
CA MET A 1 -60.98 -9.07 -21.59
C MET A 1 -60.23 -8.63 -20.34
N LYS A 2 -60.77 -8.92 -19.15
CA LYS A 2 -60.19 -8.60 -17.83
C LYS A 2 -59.42 -9.84 -17.34
N TRP A 3 -58.12 -9.71 -17.07
CA TRP A 3 -57.32 -10.66 -16.28
C TRP A 3 -56.57 -9.80 -15.26
N LEU A 4 -57.04 -9.69 -13.99
CA LEU A 4 -56.79 -10.61 -12.86
C LEU A 4 -55.29 -10.87 -12.70
N ALA A 5 -54.62 -10.14 -11.81
CA ALA A 5 -54.46 -10.45 -10.38
C ALA A 5 -53.15 -11.21 -10.14
N GLY A 6 -52.29 -10.67 -9.28
CA GLY A 6 -51.00 -11.30 -8.96
C GLY A 6 -50.13 -10.42 -8.08
N VAL A 7 -50.64 -10.08 -6.90
CA VAL A 7 -49.84 -9.54 -5.79
C VAL A 7 -48.78 -10.59 -5.43
N PHE A 8 -47.50 -10.28 -5.62
CA PHE A 8 -46.42 -11.01 -4.97
C PHE A 8 -45.48 -10.00 -4.31
N ALA A 9 -45.90 -9.57 -3.12
CA ALA A 9 -45.07 -8.83 -2.19
C ALA A 9 -44.03 -9.82 -1.61
N VAL A 10 -42.83 -9.82 -2.16
CA VAL A 10 -41.66 -10.45 -1.52
C VAL A 10 -40.71 -9.32 -1.13
N LEU A 11 -40.90 -8.88 0.11
CA LEU A 11 -40.06 -7.96 0.86
C LEU A 11 -38.74 -8.68 1.21
N LEU A 12 -37.80 -8.70 0.27
CA LEU A 12 -36.42 -9.11 0.54
C LEU A 12 -35.67 -7.91 1.12
N CYS A 13 -35.61 -7.85 2.45
CA CYS A 13 -34.71 -6.98 3.21
C CYS A 13 -33.27 -7.20 2.74
N SER A 14 -32.84 -6.41 1.78
CA SER A 14 -31.45 -6.34 1.34
C SER A 14 -30.69 -5.52 2.37
N THR A 15 -30.12 -6.16 3.39
CA THR A 15 -29.14 -5.53 4.28
C THR A 15 -27.85 -5.33 3.49
N SER A 16 -27.76 -4.19 2.81
CA SER A 16 -26.52 -3.73 2.19
C SER A 16 -25.53 -3.39 3.30
N ALA A 17 -24.54 -4.25 3.52
CA ALA A 17 -23.38 -3.93 4.32
C ALA A 17 -22.61 -2.81 3.60
N LEU A 18 -22.71 -1.59 4.12
CA LEU A 18 -21.89 -0.47 3.66
C LEU A 18 -20.45 -0.74 4.12
N ALA A 19 -19.62 -1.21 3.20
CA ALA A 19 -18.17 -1.17 3.37
C ALA A 19 -17.77 0.30 3.48
N GLN A 20 -17.34 0.72 4.67
CA GLN A 20 -16.87 2.06 4.94
C GLN A 20 -15.55 2.25 4.18
N VAL A 21 -15.58 2.97 3.06
CA VAL A 21 -14.35 3.42 2.39
C VAL A 21 -13.71 4.44 3.33
N ALA A 22 -12.58 4.09 3.94
CA ALA A 22 -11.82 5.02 4.77
C ALA A 22 -11.54 6.30 3.99
N GLN A 23 -12.11 7.42 4.44
CA GLN A 23 -11.86 8.72 3.83
C GLN A 23 -10.45 9.14 4.20
N GLY A 24 -9.57 9.30 3.20
CA GLY A 24 -8.23 9.85 3.41
C GLY A 24 -8.33 11.19 4.13
N GLY A 25 -7.45 11.43 5.11
CA GLY A 25 -7.59 12.53 6.06
C GLY A 25 -7.74 13.90 5.39
N THR A 26 -8.61 14.72 5.95
CA THR A 26 -8.79 16.11 5.53
C THR A 26 -7.57 16.94 5.97
N GLY A 27 -6.71 17.34 5.03
CA GLY A 27 -5.53 18.15 5.32
C GLY A 27 -4.58 18.25 4.14
N GLN A 28 -3.54 19.09 4.27
CA GLN A 28 -2.46 19.13 3.28
C GLN A 28 -1.83 17.74 3.16
N PRO A 29 -1.59 17.24 1.93
CA PRO A 29 -0.99 15.92 1.77
C PRO A 29 0.42 15.89 2.35
N GLY A 30 0.79 14.75 2.91
CA GLY A 30 2.17 14.46 3.29
C GLY A 30 2.94 13.81 2.13
N ILE A 31 4.26 13.76 2.27
CA ILE A 31 5.17 13.11 1.32
C ILE A 31 5.83 11.93 2.01
N LEU A 32 5.60 10.73 1.50
CA LEU A 32 6.34 9.54 1.88
C LEU A 32 7.42 9.27 0.83
N MET A 33 8.69 9.37 1.21
CA MET A 33 9.83 9.05 0.35
C MET A 33 10.46 7.73 0.78
N ILE A 34 10.61 6.81 -0.16
CA ILE A 34 11.19 5.48 0.07
C ILE A 34 12.38 5.31 -0.86
N THR A 35 13.52 4.96 -0.29
CA THR A 35 14.78 4.76 -1.00
C THR A 35 15.21 3.29 -0.92
N ARG A 36 15.62 2.72 -2.05
CA ARG A 36 16.34 1.45 -2.10
C ARG A 36 17.83 1.74 -2.20
N ASN A 37 18.58 1.46 -1.13
CA ASN A 37 20.04 1.56 -1.19
C ASN A 37 20.62 0.59 -2.24
N ASP A 38 21.70 1.02 -2.88
CA ASP A 38 22.57 0.29 -3.80
C ASP A 38 23.39 -0.81 -3.10
N ALA A 39 23.74 -0.58 -1.82
CA ALA A 39 24.74 -1.37 -1.09
C ALA A 39 24.20 -2.60 -0.33
N TYR A 40 22.91 -2.97 -0.43
CA TYR A 40 22.42 -4.18 0.25
C TYR A 40 22.55 -5.41 -0.67
N PRO A 41 23.42 -6.39 -0.36
CA PRO A 41 23.74 -7.51 -1.26
C PRO A 41 22.65 -8.60 -1.37
N GLY A 42 21.39 -8.29 -1.08
CA GLY A 42 20.37 -9.32 -0.77
C GLY A 42 19.33 -9.63 -1.85
N SER A 43 19.06 -8.78 -2.84
CA SER A 43 18.22 -9.17 -3.98
C SER A 43 18.67 -8.54 -5.29
N GLY A 44 18.82 -9.40 -6.30
CA GLY A 44 18.88 -8.98 -7.70
C GLY A 44 17.52 -8.58 -8.28
N CYS A 45 16.43 -8.76 -7.52
CA CYS A 45 15.08 -8.36 -7.93
C CYS A 45 14.84 -6.88 -7.67
N ASP A 46 13.88 -6.30 -8.39
CA ASP A 46 13.34 -4.99 -8.05
C ASP A 46 12.36 -5.11 -6.88
N ILE A 47 12.11 -4.00 -6.19
CA ILE A 47 11.20 -3.99 -5.05
C ILE A 47 9.96 -3.18 -5.38
N GLY A 48 8.82 -3.86 -5.47
CA GLY A 48 7.51 -3.24 -5.53
C GLY A 48 7.11 -2.64 -4.19
N LEU A 49 6.57 -1.42 -4.24
CA LEU A 49 6.02 -0.68 -3.11
C LEU A 49 4.50 -0.81 -3.17
N VAL A 50 3.92 -1.47 -2.18
CA VAL A 50 2.47 -1.68 -2.08
C VAL A 50 1.92 -0.76 -0.99
N ILE A 51 1.18 0.26 -1.40
CA ILE A 51 0.58 1.28 -0.53
C ILE A 51 -0.93 1.04 -0.47
N GLN A 52 -1.48 0.89 0.73
CA GLN A 52 -2.90 0.58 0.95
C GLN A 52 -3.37 -0.63 0.12
N GLY A 53 -2.54 -1.68 0.07
CA GLY A 53 -2.85 -2.92 -0.66
C GLY A 53 -2.73 -2.83 -2.19
N ARG A 54 -2.24 -1.72 -2.75
CA ARG A 54 -2.08 -1.53 -4.20
C ARG A 54 -0.63 -1.23 -4.56
N LEU A 55 -0.14 -1.84 -5.64
CA LEU A 55 1.20 -1.54 -6.16
C LEU A 55 1.24 -0.08 -6.63
N ALA A 56 2.05 0.73 -5.94
CA ALA A 56 2.19 2.16 -6.18
C ALA A 56 3.44 2.50 -7.01
N GLY A 57 4.44 1.62 -7.02
CA GLY A 57 5.65 1.77 -7.82
C GLY A 57 6.63 0.64 -7.59
N THR A 58 7.70 0.60 -8.38
CA THR A 58 8.77 -0.40 -8.26
C THR A 58 10.12 0.31 -8.25
N LEU A 59 11.00 -0.07 -7.33
CA LEU A 59 12.33 0.49 -7.16
C LEU A 59 13.42 -0.47 -7.61
N MET A 60 14.19 -0.02 -8.60
CA MET A 60 15.49 -0.61 -8.95
C MET A 60 16.55 -0.24 -7.91
N ALA A 61 17.70 -0.91 -7.95
CA ALA A 61 18.80 -0.63 -7.01
C ALA A 61 19.25 0.84 -7.13
N GLY A 62 19.41 1.51 -5.99
CA GLY A 62 19.79 2.93 -5.92
C GLY A 62 18.66 3.92 -6.25
N GLN A 63 17.43 3.46 -6.51
CA GLN A 63 16.30 4.34 -6.81
C GLN A 63 15.53 4.78 -5.56
N SER A 64 14.85 5.91 -5.69
CA SER A 64 13.92 6.44 -4.71
C SER A 64 12.60 6.81 -5.36
N ALA A 65 11.50 6.69 -4.62
CA ALA A 65 10.19 7.19 -5.02
C ALA A 65 9.57 8.04 -3.92
N SER A 66 8.79 9.04 -4.33
CA SER A 66 8.06 9.93 -3.44
C SER A 66 6.57 9.86 -3.74
N PHE A 67 5.76 9.68 -2.71
CA PHE A 67 4.32 9.55 -2.80
C PHE A 67 3.64 10.69 -2.05
N ASN A 68 2.79 11.43 -2.76
CA ASN A 68 1.89 12.39 -2.16
C ASN A 68 0.66 11.63 -1.64
N LEU A 69 0.50 11.59 -0.32
CA LEU A 69 -0.50 10.76 0.35
C LEU A 69 -1.37 11.63 1.28
N PRO A 70 -2.66 11.29 1.43
CA PRO A 70 -3.50 11.96 2.43
C PRO A 70 -2.91 11.72 3.83
N PRO A 71 -3.07 12.67 4.76
CA PRO A 71 -2.65 12.48 6.13
C PRO A 71 -3.42 11.32 6.79
N GLY A 72 -2.77 10.63 7.72
CA GLY A 72 -3.32 9.50 8.46
C GLY A 72 -2.39 8.29 8.48
N GLU A 73 -2.94 7.13 8.87
CA GLU A 73 -2.21 5.87 8.85
C GLU A 73 -2.17 5.27 7.44
N ILE A 74 -0.96 5.05 6.95
CA ILE A 74 -0.69 4.47 5.64
C ILE A 74 -0.09 3.08 5.84
N ALA A 75 -0.78 2.05 5.35
CA ALA A 75 -0.23 0.71 5.29
C ALA A 75 0.72 0.58 4.09
N VAL A 76 1.99 0.25 4.36
CA VAL A 76 3.01 0.04 3.33
C VAL A 76 3.62 -1.33 3.47
N SER A 77 3.61 -2.10 2.39
CA SER A 77 4.28 -3.40 2.28
C SER A 77 5.19 -3.42 1.05
N LEU A 78 6.10 -4.39 1.02
CA LEU A 78 7.09 -4.53 -0.03
C LEU A 78 6.83 -5.84 -0.80
N THR A 79 7.23 -5.93 -2.06
CA THR A 79 7.18 -7.20 -2.78
C THR A 79 8.39 -7.30 -3.70
N SER A 80 8.82 -8.51 -4.01
CA SER A 80 9.71 -8.72 -5.15
C SER A 80 8.95 -8.39 -6.42
N SER A 81 9.65 -7.77 -7.35
CA SER A 81 9.20 -7.42 -8.68
C SER A 81 10.32 -7.72 -9.66
N GLY A 82 9.96 -8.07 -10.89
CA GLY A 82 10.91 -8.37 -11.96
C GLY A 82 10.63 -9.71 -12.63
N PRO A 83 11.36 -10.02 -13.72
CA PRO A 83 11.14 -11.22 -14.50
C PRO A 83 11.62 -12.50 -13.79
N GLY A 84 11.12 -13.65 -14.26
CA GLY A 84 11.61 -14.97 -13.85
C GLY A 84 11.37 -15.25 -12.35
N ALA A 85 12.43 -15.64 -11.64
CA ALA A 85 12.36 -15.97 -10.21
C ALA A 85 11.91 -14.80 -9.33
N CYS A 86 11.99 -13.56 -9.82
CA CYS A 86 11.52 -12.36 -9.13
C CYS A 86 10.01 -12.14 -9.20
N ALA A 87 9.30 -12.86 -10.08
CA ALA A 87 7.85 -12.78 -10.23
C ALA A 87 7.08 -13.52 -9.12
N ALA A 88 7.79 -14.37 -8.35
CA ALA A 88 7.21 -14.96 -7.16
C ALA A 88 7.11 -13.87 -6.06
N PRO A 89 5.92 -13.66 -5.46
CA PRO A 89 5.79 -12.75 -4.33
C PRO A 89 6.71 -13.23 -3.22
N MET A 90 7.48 -12.31 -2.62
CA MET A 90 8.29 -12.67 -1.47
C MET A 90 7.36 -13.10 -0.35
N ALA A 91 7.69 -14.21 0.31
CA ALA A 91 6.94 -14.66 1.46
C ALA A 91 6.97 -13.56 2.53
N SER A 92 5.82 -12.90 2.70
CA SER A 92 5.52 -11.94 3.78
C SER A 92 6.47 -10.75 3.90
N ALA A 93 6.30 -9.72 3.06
CA ALA A 93 6.62 -8.38 3.54
C ALA A 93 5.50 -7.94 4.49
N VAL A 94 5.81 -7.98 5.79
CA VAL A 94 4.91 -7.49 6.82
C VAL A 94 4.55 -6.03 6.51
N SER A 95 3.25 -5.74 6.43
CA SER A 95 2.77 -4.37 6.24
C SER A 95 3.14 -3.54 7.45
N GLN A 96 3.79 -2.40 7.21
CA GLN A 96 4.13 -1.41 8.23
C GLN A 96 3.13 -0.27 8.16
N SER A 97 2.54 0.08 9.31
CA SER A 97 1.71 1.28 9.44
C SER A 97 2.62 2.49 9.65
N ILE A 98 2.49 3.49 8.78
CA ILE A 98 3.20 4.76 8.85
C ILE A 98 2.16 5.85 9.09
N LEU A 99 2.20 6.47 10.26
CA LEU A 99 1.42 7.67 10.52
C LEU A 99 2.08 8.85 9.81
N LEU A 100 1.33 9.54 8.95
CA LEU A 100 1.77 10.70 8.19
C LEU A 100 0.92 11.92 8.58
N ALA A 101 1.54 12.94 9.17
CA ALA A 101 0.87 14.18 9.54
C ALA A 101 0.65 15.09 8.30
N PRO A 102 -0.31 16.04 8.36
CA PRO A 102 -0.55 16.97 7.26
C PRO A 102 0.70 17.78 6.89
N GLY A 103 1.07 17.77 5.61
CA GLY A 103 2.27 18.45 5.10
C GLY A 103 3.61 17.84 5.53
N GLU A 104 3.61 16.73 6.28
CA GLU A 104 4.83 16.09 6.75
C GLU A 104 5.58 15.39 5.62
N ILE A 105 6.91 15.45 5.66
CA ILE A 105 7.78 14.65 4.80
C ILE A 105 8.40 13.56 5.66
N LYS A 106 8.16 12.28 5.34
CA LYS A 106 8.82 11.15 5.97
C LYS A 106 9.71 10.43 4.98
N GLN A 107 10.94 10.13 5.41
CA GLN A 107 11.90 9.39 4.61
C GLN A 107 12.20 8.03 5.23
N TYR A 108 12.16 7.00 4.39
CA TYR A 108 12.49 5.63 4.75
C TYR A 108 13.48 5.05 3.75
N ARG A 109 14.30 4.12 4.23
CA ARG A 109 15.11 3.23 3.40
C ARG A 109 14.61 1.81 3.53
N ILE A 110 14.75 1.04 2.47
CA ILE A 110 14.55 -0.40 2.51
C ILE A 110 15.80 -1.06 3.13
N ILE A 111 15.58 -1.94 4.09
CA ILE A 111 16.58 -2.82 4.68
C ILE A 111 16.11 -4.27 4.59
N GLY A 112 17.04 -5.22 4.46
CA GLY A 112 16.73 -6.64 4.59
C GLY A 112 16.95 -7.13 6.02
N THR A 113 16.09 -8.06 6.44
CA THR A 113 16.19 -8.83 7.69
C THR A 113 16.00 -10.32 7.38
N GLU A 114 16.15 -11.16 8.40
CA GLU A 114 15.86 -12.60 8.28
C GLU A 114 14.40 -12.89 7.88
N ALA A 115 13.48 -11.95 8.16
CA ALA A 115 12.06 -12.05 7.81
C ALA A 115 11.71 -11.40 6.45
N GLY A 116 12.71 -10.92 5.70
CA GLY A 116 12.51 -10.26 4.40
C GLY A 116 12.79 -8.76 4.43
N TYR A 117 12.15 -7.99 3.55
CA TYR A 117 12.36 -6.55 3.46
C TYR A 117 11.45 -5.76 4.40
N ARG A 118 11.98 -4.66 4.94
CA ARG A 118 11.23 -3.68 5.73
C ARG A 118 11.75 -2.27 5.50
N LEU A 119 10.92 -1.30 5.83
CA LEU A 119 11.20 0.13 5.88
C LEU A 119 11.83 0.48 7.23
N ALA A 120 12.98 1.15 7.18
CA ALA A 120 13.63 1.77 8.32
C ALA A 120 13.65 3.29 8.14
N PRO A 121 13.29 4.08 9.17
CA PRO A 121 13.27 5.53 9.07
C PRO A 121 14.68 6.08 8.80
N ILE A 122 14.76 7.11 7.96
CA ILE A 122 15.95 7.92 7.77
C ILE A 122 15.74 9.20 8.57
N PRO A 123 16.62 9.54 9.53
CA PRO A 123 16.50 10.80 10.25
C PRO A 123 16.68 11.96 9.27
N LEU A 124 15.73 12.89 9.27
CA LEU A 124 15.88 14.21 8.66
C LEU A 124 16.71 15.04 9.64
N TYR A 125 17.89 15.46 9.20
CA TYR A 125 18.81 16.29 9.99
C TYR A 125 18.36 17.75 10.05
#